data_AF-A0A6B3HGL8-F1
#
_entry.id   AF-A0A6B3HGL8-F1
#
_cell.length_a   1.000
_cell.length_b   1.000
_cell.length_c   1.000
_cell.angle_alpha   90.00
_cell.angle_beta   90.00
_cell.angle_gamma   90.00
#
_symmetry.space_group_name_H-M   'P 1'
#
loop_
_entity.id
_entity.type
_entity.pdbx_description
1 polymer ?
#
loop_
_entity_poly.entity_id
_entity_poly.type
_entity_poly.pdbx_seq_one_letter_code
_entity_poly.pdbx_strand_id
1 'polypeptide(L)' 'PAHAVDAVVLCPRGAHPSFAQGYYDRDNAFYRSWSAISKDPVRLREWLAEWVYGTADHAEYVARLGE' A
#
# COMPACT_ATOMS: atom_id res chain seq x y z
N PRO A 1 21.12 -15.07 3.76
CA PRO A 1 21.30 -15.85 2.49
C PRO A 1 20.07 -16.74 2.26
N ALA A 2 19.95 -17.43 1.11
CA ALA A 2 18.75 -18.21 0.77
C ALA A 2 18.33 -19.23 1.84
N HIS A 3 19.27 -19.81 2.59
CA HIS A 3 18.98 -20.70 3.72
C HIS A 3 18.18 -20.08 4.87
N ALA A 4 18.03 -18.74 4.89
CA ALA A 4 17.30 -17.99 5.91
C ALA A 4 15.97 -17.42 5.38
N VAL A 5 15.53 -17.82 4.18
CA VAL A 5 14.33 -17.28 3.51
C VAL A 5 13.44 -18.43 3.06
N ASP A 6 12.21 -18.47 3.60
CA ASP A 6 11.23 -19.51 3.26
C ASP A 6 10.34 -19.13 2.07
N ALA A 7 10.16 -17.83 1.81
CA ALA A 7 9.29 -17.35 0.73
C ALA A 7 9.85 -16.09 0.05
N VAL A 8 9.73 -16.05 -1.27
CA VAL A 8 10.04 -14.89 -2.12
C VAL A 8 8.83 -14.62 -3.01
N VAL A 9 8.35 -13.37 -3.02
CA VAL A 9 7.17 -12.96 -3.78
C VAL A 9 7.52 -11.75 -4.64
N LEU A 10 7.19 -11.81 -5.92
CA LEU A 10 7.24 -10.66 -6.81
C LEU A 10 6.06 -9.74 -6.50
N CYS A 11 6.32 -8.57 -5.93
CA CYS A 11 5.30 -7.60 -5.55
C CYS A 11 5.69 -6.19 -6.04
N PRO A 12 5.37 -5.84 -7.30
CA PRO A 12 5.64 -4.51 -7.84
C PRO A 12 4.96 -3.45 -6.99
N ARG A 13 5.65 -2.34 -6.69
CA ARG A 13 5.16 -1.30 -5.76
C ARG A 13 4.85 -1.79 -4.34
N GLY A 14 5.37 -2.95 -3.92
CA GLY A 14 5.07 -3.55 -2.62
C GLY A 14 5.48 -2.74 -1.38
N ALA A 15 6.30 -1.69 -1.55
CA ALA A 15 6.63 -0.76 -0.47
C ALA A 15 5.75 0.50 -0.44
N HIS A 16 4.89 0.75 -1.43
CA HIS A 16 3.95 1.89 -1.40
C HIS A 16 3.11 1.82 -0.12
N PRO A 17 2.86 2.95 0.58
CA PRO A 17 3.12 4.36 0.20
C PRO A 17 4.55 4.84 0.46
N SER A 18 5.43 4.01 1.01
CA SER A 18 6.84 4.33 1.19
C SER A 18 7.60 4.30 -0.13
N PHE A 19 8.83 4.79 -0.11
CA PHE A 19 9.75 4.75 -1.25
C PHE A 19 10.43 3.38 -1.37
N ALA A 20 10.88 3.06 -2.58
CA ALA A 20 11.84 2.00 -2.84
C ALA A 20 13.03 2.62 -3.60
N GLN A 21 14.19 2.69 -2.94
CA GLN A 21 15.36 3.40 -3.46
C GLN A 21 15.75 2.86 -4.85
N GLY A 22 15.88 3.77 -5.81
CA GLY A 22 16.20 3.44 -7.21
C GLY A 22 15.02 2.96 -8.06
N TYR A 23 13.82 2.86 -7.49
CA TYR A 23 12.60 2.47 -8.22
C TYR A 23 11.55 3.59 -8.22
N TYR A 24 11.13 4.08 -7.05
CA TYR A 24 10.12 5.13 -6.93
C TYR A 24 10.19 5.86 -5.57
N ASP A 25 9.75 7.12 -5.58
CA ASP A 25 9.64 7.97 -4.40
C ASP A 25 8.40 7.65 -3.54
N ARG A 26 8.39 8.16 -2.31
CA ARG A 26 7.25 8.01 -1.39
C ARG A 26 6.03 8.79 -1.86
N ASP A 27 4.85 8.26 -1.57
CA ASP A 27 3.58 8.94 -1.75
C ASP A 27 3.32 9.94 -0.60
N ASN A 28 3.90 11.13 -0.75
CA ASN A 28 3.73 12.22 0.23
C ASN A 28 2.27 12.67 0.37
N ALA A 29 1.46 12.53 -0.68
CA ALA A 29 0.05 12.91 -0.61
C ALA A 29 -0.69 11.96 0.34
N PHE A 30 -0.48 10.66 0.19
CA PHE A 30 -1.01 9.65 1.10
C PHE A 30 -0.59 9.89 2.54
N TYR A 31 0.71 10.08 2.81
CA TYR A 31 1.22 10.31 4.17
C TYR A 31 0.56 11.52 4.86
N ARG A 32 0.33 12.62 4.13
CA ARG A 32 -0.36 13.80 4.68
C ARG A 32 -1.84 13.52 4.99
N SER A 33 -2.50 12.74 4.14
CA SER A 33 -3.91 12.39 4.31
C SER A 33 -4.16 11.39 5.45
N TRP A 34 -3.17 10.53 5.74
CA TRP A 34 -3.34 9.38 6.62
C TRP A 34 -3.82 9.76 8.02
N SER A 35 -3.23 10.79 8.64
CA SER A 35 -3.63 11.24 9.98
C SER A 35 -5.11 11.63 10.06
N ALA A 36 -5.67 12.23 9.01
CA ALA A 36 -7.08 12.60 8.96
C ALA A 36 -8.01 11.39 8.73
N ILE A 37 -7.54 10.39 7.98
CA ILE A 37 -8.25 9.13 7.72
C ILE A 37 -8.26 8.26 8.98
N SER A 38 -7.09 8.02 9.57
CA SER A 38 -6.91 7.01 10.61
C SER A 38 -7.45 7.42 11.97
N LYS A 39 -7.59 8.73 12.25
CA LYS A 39 -8.09 9.23 13.55
C LYS A 39 -9.61 9.13 13.70
N ASP A 40 -10.34 9.02 12.60
CA ASP A 40 -11.81 8.92 12.58
C ASP A 40 -12.19 7.45 12.30
N PRO A 41 -12.83 6.74 13.25
CA PRO A 41 -13.18 5.34 13.08
C PRO A 41 -14.11 5.05 11.89
N VAL A 42 -14.96 6.01 11.49
CA VAL A 42 -15.84 5.84 10.32
C VAL A 42 -15.01 5.90 9.04
N ARG A 43 -14.21 6.96 8.90
CA ARG A 43 -13.34 7.15 7.72
C ARG A 43 -12.31 6.05 7.57
N LEU A 44 -11.74 5.57 8.68
CA LEU A 44 -10.80 4.45 8.67
C LEU A 44 -11.48 3.18 8.15
N ARG A 45 -12.71 2.87 8.61
CA ARG A 45 -13.45 1.70 8.13
C ARG A 45 -13.77 1.78 6.65
N GLU A 46 -14.19 2.95 6.18
CA GLU A 46 -14.46 3.19 4.74
C GLU A 46 -13.18 3.01 3.92
N TRP A 47 -12.07 3.58 4.38
CA TRP A 47 -10.78 3.44 3.69
C TRP A 47 -10.31 1.98 3.65
N LEU A 48 -10.42 1.23 4.75
CA LEU A 48 -10.08 -0.20 4.79
C LEU A 48 -10.98 -1.03 3.88
N ALA A 49 -12.29 -0.73 3.88
CA ALA A 49 -13.24 -1.40 3.01
C ALA A 49 -12.91 -1.19 1.53
N GLU A 50 -12.41 -0.02 1.16
CA GLU A 50 -12.05 0.28 -0.22
C GLU A 50 -10.68 -0.29 -0.61
N TRP A 51 -9.63 0.00 0.16
CA TRP A 51 -8.24 -0.19 -0.26
C TRP A 51 -7.61 -1.50 0.21
N VAL A 52 -8.23 -2.18 1.19
CA VAL A 52 -7.71 -3.44 1.76
C VAL A 52 -8.68 -4.59 1.52
N TYR A 53 -9.94 -4.45 1.93
CA TYR A 53 -10.93 -5.52 1.78
C TYR A 53 -11.62 -5.51 0.42
N GLY A 54 -11.55 -4.37 -0.29
CA GLY A 54 -12.18 -4.15 -1.59
C GLY A 54 -11.26 -4.42 -2.77
N THR A 55 -10.07 -4.96 -2.54
CA THR A 55 -9.10 -5.37 -3.57
C THR A 55 -8.86 -6.88 -3.43
N ALA A 56 -8.89 -7.62 -4.53
CA ALA A 56 -8.67 -9.06 -4.53
C ALA A 56 -7.21 -9.43 -4.27
N ASP A 57 -6.29 -8.58 -4.75
CA ASP A 57 -4.84 -8.73 -4.56
C ASP A 57 -4.10 -7.38 -4.67
N HIS A 58 -2.78 -7.45 -4.56
CA HIS A 58 -1.91 -6.26 -4.67
C HIS A 58 -1.91 -5.67 -6.09
N ALA A 59 -2.11 -6.48 -7.13
CA ALA A 59 -2.14 -5.97 -8.49
C ALA A 59 -3.39 -5.10 -8.72
N GLU A 60 -4.54 -5.50 -8.18
CA GLU A 60 -5.75 -4.68 -8.20
C GLU A 60 -5.59 -3.39 -7.39
N TYR A 61 -4.94 -3.46 -6.23
CA TYR A 61 -4.58 -2.27 -5.45
C TYR A 61 -3.75 -1.27 -6.28
N VAL A 62 -2.70 -1.74 -6.96
CA VAL A 62 -1.85 -0.89 -7.80
C VAL A 62 -2.61 -0.36 -9.02
N ALA A 63 -3.44 -1.18 -9.66
CA ALA A 63 -4.27 -0.73 -10.78
C ALA A 63 -5.25 0.37 -10.35
N ARG A 64 -5.83 0.26 -9.14
CA ARG A 64 -6.72 1.26 -8.55
C ARG A 64 -5.99 2.56 -8.20
N LEU A 65 -4.72 2.48 -7.81
CA LEU A 65 -3.88 3.64 -7.55
C LEU A 65 -3.72 4.53 -8.80
N GLY A 66 -3.79 3.94 -10.00
CA GLY A 66 -3.98 4.65 -11.27
C GLY A 66 -2.76 5.43 -11.78
N GLU A 67 -1.55 4.93 -11.55
CA GLU A 67 -0.32 5.55 -12.08
C GLU A 67 -0.19 5.47 -13.61
#